data_AF-A0A8T4KWC3-F1
#
_entry.id   AF-A0A8T4KWC3-F1
#
_cell.length_a   1.000
_cell.length_b   1.000
_cell.length_c   1.000
_cell.angle_alpha   90.00
_cell.angle_beta   90.00
_cell.angle_gamma   90.00
#
_symmetry.space_group_name_H-M   'P 1'
#
loop_
_entity.id
_entity.type
_entity.pdbx_description
1 polymer ?
#
loop_
_entity_poly.entity_id
_entity_poly.type
_entity_poly.pdbx_seq_one_letter_code
_entity_poly.pdbx_strand_id
1 'polypeptide(L)' 'MNVAFRDVNPEVFRMFKAESARLGIKMGNAVSEAFKYWLEYKTKKQKKRSFLDLKPRSFGVGETDSATEIDKFAYGGKE' A
#
# COMPACT_ATOMS: atom_id res chain seq x y z
N MET A 1 -28.80 1.88 -4.02
CA MET A 1 -28.25 2.84 -3.04
C MET A 1 -28.21 4.21 -3.69
N ASN A 2 -28.73 5.24 -3.02
CA ASN A 2 -28.75 6.62 -3.54
C ASN A 2 -27.84 7.48 -2.67
N VAL A 3 -26.98 8.28 -3.30
CA VAL A 3 -26.03 9.17 -2.63
C VAL A 3 -26.09 10.53 -3.32
N ALA A 4 -26.24 11.59 -2.53
CA ALA A 4 -26.21 12.97 -3.01
C ALA A 4 -24.99 13.69 -2.44
N PHE A 5 -24.23 14.34 -3.30
CA PHE A 5 -23.09 15.18 -2.90
C PHE A 5 -23.54 16.62 -2.81
N ARG A 6 -23.31 17.25 -1.66
CA ARG A 6 -23.53 18.69 -1.45
C ARG A 6 -22.20 19.42 -1.52
N ASP A 7 -22.28 20.72 -1.82
CA ASP A 7 -21.12 21.62 -1.80
C ASP A 7 -19.98 21.22 -2.75
N VAL A 8 -20.32 20.59 -3.87
CA VAL A 8 -19.34 20.25 -4.92
C VAL A 8 -18.97 21.51 -5.68
N ASN A 9 -17.67 21.76 -5.86
CA ASN A 9 -17.21 22.83 -6.73
C ASN A 9 -17.77 22.63 -8.17
N PRO A 10 -18.54 23.59 -8.72
CA PRO A 10 -19.19 23.44 -10.01
C PRO A 10 -18.22 23.24 -11.18
N GLU A 11 -17.05 23.88 -11.14
CA GLU A 11 -16.04 23.77 -12.20
C GLU A 11 -15.42 22.37 -12.22
N VAL A 12 -15.06 21.85 -11.05
CA VAL A 12 -14.52 20.50 -10.90
C VAL A 12 -15.53 19.46 -11.36
N PHE A 13 -16.81 19.62 -10.99
CA PHE A 13 -17.87 18.72 -11.45
C PHE A 13 -18.02 18.75 -12.97
N ARG A 14 -17.96 19.93 -13.59
CA ARG A 14 -18.06 20.07 -15.05
C ARG A 14 -16.92 19.36 -15.77
N MET A 15 -15.69 19.55 -15.29
CA MET A 15 -14.51 18.87 -15.85
C MET A 15 -14.59 17.36 -15.69
N PHE A 16 -14.98 16.89 -14.51
CA PHE A 16 -15.15 15.46 -14.24
C PHE A 16 -16.22 14.83 -15.12
N LYS A 17 -17.36 15.52 -15.29
CA LYS A 17 -18.42 15.08 -16.19
C LYS A 17 -17.93 15.01 -17.64
N ALA A 18 -17.23 16.03 -18.13
CA ALA A 18 -16.66 16.03 -19.48
C ALA A 18 -15.70 14.85 -19.69
N GLU A 19 -14.84 14.56 -18.71
CA GLU A 19 -13.89 13.44 -18.79
C GLU A 19 -14.61 12.09 -18.78
N SER A 20 -15.64 11.93 -17.94
CA SER A 20 -16.46 10.70 -17.93
C SER A 20 -17.14 10.44 -19.28
N ALA A 21 -17.61 11.50 -19.95
CA ALA A 21 -18.20 11.42 -21.28
C ALA A 21 -17.15 11.08 -22.35
N ARG A 22 -15.95 11.67 -22.26
CA ARG A 22 -14.82 11.37 -23.14
C ARG A 22 -14.40 9.90 -23.07
N LEU A 23 -14.43 9.32 -21.88
CA LEU A 23 -14.13 7.91 -21.65
C LEU A 23 -15.30 6.96 -21.97
N GLY A 24 -16.47 7.50 -22.32
CA GLY A 24 -17.65 6.70 -22.66
C GLY A 24 -18.27 5.93 -21.49
N ILE A 25 -17.99 6.35 -20.24
CA ILE A 25 -18.47 5.67 -19.04
C ILE A 25 -19.64 6.41 -18.38
N LYS A 26 -20.52 5.67 -17.71
CA LYS A 26 -21.61 6.25 -16.93
C LYS A 26 -21.05 7.05 -15.75
N MET A 27 -21.67 8.20 -15.45
CA MET A 27 -21.25 9.08 -14.34
C MET A 27 -21.10 8.35 -13.00
N GLY A 28 -22.04 7.44 -12.66
CA GLY A 28 -21.96 6.66 -11.43
C GLY A 28 -20.74 5.72 -11.38
N ASN A 29 -20.35 5.16 -12.52
CA ASN A 29 -19.15 4.31 -12.61
C ASN A 29 -17.89 5.15 -12.42
N ALA A 30 -17.83 6.32 -13.07
CA ALA A 30 -16.72 7.26 -12.89
C ALA A 30 -16.57 7.68 -11.42
N VAL A 31 -17.68 7.99 -10.73
CA VAL A 31 -17.66 8.32 -9.29
C VAL A 31 -17.15 7.15 -8.45
N SER A 32 -17.54 5.92 -8.81
CA SER A 32 -17.08 4.71 -8.11
C SER A 32 -15.57 4.50 -8.28
N GLU A 33 -15.03 4.74 -9.47
CA GLU A 33 -13.58 4.73 -9.73
C GLU A 33 -12.85 5.84 -8.97
N ALA A 34 -13.42 7.05 -8.94
CA ALA A 34 -12.85 8.16 -8.18
C ALA A 34 -12.77 7.84 -6.68
N PHE A 35 -13.79 7.18 -6.11
CA PHE A 35 -13.75 6.71 -4.73
C PHE A 35 -12.67 5.67 -4.50
N LYS A 36 -12.56 4.68 -5.38
CA LYS A 36 -11.50 3.66 -5.30
C LYS A 36 -10.12 4.33 -5.30
N TYR A 37 -9.89 5.24 -6.24
CA TYR A 37 -8.63 5.98 -6.35
C TYR A 37 -8.34 6.82 -5.11
N TRP A 38 -9.35 7.52 -4.57
CA TRP A 38 -9.20 8.31 -3.36
C TRP A 38 -8.81 7.46 -2.14
N LEU A 39 -9.50 6.33 -1.93
CA LEU A 39 -9.20 5.40 -0.83
C LEU A 39 -7.80 4.80 -0.96
N GLU A 40 -7.41 4.38 -2.17
CA GLU A 40 -6.06 3.87 -2.42
C GLU A 40 -4.99 4.93 -2.17
N TYR A 41 -5.22 6.16 -2.65
CA TYR A 41 -4.30 7.28 -2.47
C TYR A 41 -4.08 7.59 -0.99
N LYS A 42 -5.16 7.63 -0.20
CA LYS A 42 -5.10 7.90 1.25
C LYS A 42 -4.46 6.74 2.01
N THR A 43 -4.77 5.50 1.65
CA THR A 43 -4.22 4.30 2.30
C THR A 43 -2.74 4.13 2.00
N LYS A 44 -2.29 4.38 0.76
CA LYS A 44 -0.87 4.31 0.39
C LYS A 44 -0.04 5.40 1.07
N LYS A 45 -0.58 6.62 1.24
CA LYS A 45 0.09 7.68 2.00
C LYS A 45 0.22 7.38 3.50
N GLN A 46 -0.69 6.57 4.06
CA GLN A 46 -0.69 6.19 5.47
C GLN A 46 0.29 5.06 5.80
N LYS A 47 0.67 4.23 4.81
CA LYS A 47 1.77 3.28 4.98
C LYS A 47 3.11 4.03 4.98
N LYS A 48 3.41 4.70 6.10
CA LYS A 48 4.80 4.96 6.48
C LYS A 48 5.48 3.61 6.43
N ARG A 49 6.38 3.40 5.47
CA ARG A 49 7.21 2.19 5.40
C ARG A 49 7.97 2.13 6.72
N SER A 50 7.46 1.37 7.67
CA SER A 50 8.17 1.09 8.91
C SER A 50 9.35 0.22 8.54
N PHE A 51 10.53 0.46 9.11
CA PHE A 51 11.66 -0.47 8.97
C PHE A 51 11.30 -1.88 9.50
N LEU A 52 10.22 -2.00 10.27
CA LEU A 52 9.65 -3.25 10.78
C LEU A 52 8.76 -4.00 9.76
N ASP A 53 8.38 -3.38 8.63
CA ASP A 53 7.54 -3.99 7.58
C ASP A 53 8.37 -4.69 6.48
N LEU A 54 9.71 -4.57 6.55
CA LEU A 54 10.61 -5.43 5.80
C LEU A 54 10.49 -6.82 6.39
N LYS A 55 9.73 -7.70 5.73
CA LYS A 55 9.82 -9.13 6.00
C LYS A 55 11.30 -9.50 5.93
N PRO A 56 11.88 -10.11 6.98
CA PRO A 56 13.25 -10.58 6.89
C PRO A 56 13.33 -11.48 5.67
N ARG A 57 14.25 -11.16 4.77
CA ARG A 57 14.55 -12.01 3.64
C ARG A 57 14.89 -13.36 4.24
N SER A 58 14.05 -14.38 4.00
CA SER A 58 14.39 -15.75 4.33
C SER A 58 15.59 -16.09 3.44
N PHE A 59 16.78 -15.83 3.94
CA PHE A 59 17.98 -16.47 3.44
C PHE A 59 17.67 -17.96 3.55
N GLY A 60 17.64 -18.62 2.39
CA GLY A 60 17.21 -20.01 2.29
C GLY A 60 17.97 -20.86 3.30
N VAL A 61 17.25 -21.86 3.82
CA VAL A 61 17.77 -23.00 4.58
C VAL A 61 19.20 -23.34 4.11
N GLY A 62 20.21 -23.00 4.91
CA GLY A 62 21.60 -23.22 4.50
C GLY A 62 22.73 -22.60 5.32
N GLU A 63 22.47 -21.75 6.31
CA GLU A 63 23.54 -21.15 7.12
C GLU A 63 23.37 -21.43 8.61
N THR A 64 23.16 -22.71 8.92
CA THR A 64 23.39 -23.26 10.25
C THR A 64 24.88 -23.61 10.37
N ASP A 65 25.72 -22.63 10.68
CA ASP A 65 26.97 -22.91 11.41
C ASP A 65 27.66 -21.70 12.07
N SER A 66 27.23 -20.48 11.77
CA SER A 66 27.92 -19.29 12.30
C SER A 66 27.65 -19.02 13.78
N ALA A 67 26.48 -19.40 14.31
CA ALA A 67 26.16 -19.19 15.74
C ALA A 67 26.97 -20.13 16.65
N THR A 68 27.16 -21.38 16.24
CA THR A 68 27.93 -22.38 16.98
C THR A 68 29.43 -22.04 16.99
N GLU A 69 29.96 -21.52 15.87
CA GLU A 69 31.35 -21.08 15.79
C GLU A 69 31.64 -19.87 16.70
N ILE A 70 30.69 -18.94 16.81
CA ILE A 70 30.82 -17.77 17.68
C ILE A 70 30.80 -18.18 19.16
N ASP A 71 29.92 -19.09 19.56
CA ASP A 71 29.89 -19.59 20.95
C ASP A 71 31.16 -20.38 21.30
N LYS A 72 31.72 -21.12 20.34
CA LYS A 72 32.99 -21.86 20.54
C LYS A 72 34.20 -20.92 20.69
N PHE A 73 34.21 -19.80 19.96
CA PHE A 73 35.23 -18.75 20.11
C PHE A 73 35.07 -17.96 21.42
N ALA A 74 33.84 -17.61 21.78
CA ALA A 74 33.55 -16.79 22.97
C ALA A 74 33.72 -17.55 24.29
N TYR A 75 33.35 -18.84 24.32
CA TYR A 75 33.31 -19.62 25.57
C TYR A 75 34.35 -20.73 25.66
N GLY A 76 35.21 -20.89 24.65
CA GLY A 76 36.39 -21.77 24.70
C GLY A 76 36.07 -23.15 25.25
N GLY A 77 35.54 -24.01 24.37
CA GLY A 77 35.03 -25.36 24.69
C GLY A 77 35.77 -26.04 25.85
N LYS A 78 35.05 -26.21 26.96
CA LYS A 78 35.43 -27.10 28.06
C LYS A 78 34.58 -28.36 27.97
N GLU A 79 35.18 -29.43 27.49
CA GLU A 79 34.94 -30.77 28.04
C GLU A 79 36.08 -31.06 29.04
#